data_AF-A0A4R4BNN3-F1
#
_entry.id   AF-A0A4R4BNN3-F1
#
_cell.length_a   1.000
_cell.length_b   1.000
_cell.length_c   1.000
_cell.angle_alpha   90.00
_cell.angle_beta   90.00
_cell.angle_gamma   90.00
#
_symmetry.space_group_name_H-M   'P 1'
#
loop_
_entity.id
_entity.type
_entity.pdbx_description
1 polymer ?
#
loop_
_entity_poly.entity_id
_entity_poly.type
_entity_poly.pdbx_seq_one_letter_code
_entity_poly.pdbx_strand_id
1 'polypeptide(L)'
;MAKGLLERAQDKITEESLVAGISPEDQREIRAQIEALTRREGLESKNIIPFKPQKRGILFPLVINLFLLGGTILLLWTLARFFSQEDIQQTSYRAQIYTAEGKLIQQIKQEAEQKLLQKAQEIAQIQNQLGRLEEENRKMMASFDERLKAKEEEIRRKIQEEVAAERIRLEAQGLAEAIIAERLKKFEAERQAYYAKQLEQFRQQLAREKAEAEATYNQLRTEYLRNIQTLQAERQRIQEESAQREQQLRANLEEKNRELAAITAQITTGEARLEQARAELARLEEQQRLRVSVEAQISGFYQTIQQAYQQGRYEEALSQVSRCIAYLNNNEQILRLPDFQRRREMDLFAMETIGTFIRSQIEKTSGTQEDLLKQVELLSIAQRAVVQARQALDRGALREAREAYLRALSTVPELLESHQYILSQQQKEEQEKLVMINEGRW
;
A
#
# COMPACT_ATOMS: atom_id res chain seq x y z
N MET A 1 23.34 -30.75 19.59
CA MET A 1 22.55 -29.51 19.40
C MET A 1 22.78 -28.81 18.05
N ALA A 2 23.52 -29.39 17.09
CA ALA A 2 23.71 -28.77 15.76
C ALA A 2 22.67 -29.18 14.69
N LYS A 3 21.95 -30.31 14.88
CA LYS A 3 20.94 -30.79 13.90
C LYS A 3 19.66 -29.94 13.88
N GLY A 4 19.17 -29.49 15.03
CA GLY A 4 17.91 -28.73 15.11
C GLY A 4 17.98 -27.27 14.61
N LEU A 5 19.18 -26.70 14.47
CA LEU A 5 19.38 -25.36 13.90
C LEU A 5 19.44 -25.40 12.36
N LEU A 6 19.93 -26.49 11.78
CA LEU A 6 19.94 -26.72 10.34
C LEU A 6 18.53 -27.00 9.80
N GLU A 7 17.72 -27.76 10.54
CA GLU A 7 16.34 -28.08 10.16
C GLU A 7 15.45 -26.82 10.19
N ARG A 8 15.61 -25.96 11.21
CA ARG A 8 14.92 -24.66 11.29
C ARG A 8 15.39 -23.63 10.26
N ALA A 9 16.63 -23.73 9.78
CA ALA A 9 17.12 -22.90 8.69
C ALA A 9 16.59 -23.41 7.34
N GLN A 10 16.46 -24.73 7.17
CA GLN A 10 15.85 -25.34 5.97
C GLN A 10 14.37 -25.00 5.83
N ASP A 11 13.59 -25.06 6.91
CA ASP A 11 12.16 -24.71 6.85
C ASP A 11 11.96 -23.22 6.52
N LYS A 12 12.77 -22.31 7.11
CA LYS A 12 12.71 -20.88 6.79
C LYS A 12 13.07 -20.55 5.34
N ILE A 13 14.09 -21.21 4.79
CA ILE A 13 14.48 -21.01 3.37
C ILE A 13 13.40 -21.55 2.42
N THR A 14 12.67 -22.59 2.83
CA THR A 14 11.59 -23.17 2.02
C THR A 14 10.35 -22.28 2.01
N GLU A 15 10.03 -21.61 3.13
CA GLU A 15 8.94 -20.61 3.18
C GLU A 15 9.29 -19.30 2.45
N GLU A 16 10.51 -18.78 2.57
CA GLU A 16 10.93 -17.53 1.90
C GLU A 16 11.07 -17.70 0.37
N SER A 17 11.36 -18.91 -0.12
CA SER A 17 11.52 -19.18 -1.55
C SER A 17 10.21 -19.44 -2.29
N LEU A 18 9.12 -19.82 -1.59
CA LEU A 18 7.77 -19.85 -2.14
C LEU A 18 7.22 -18.42 -2.41
N VAL A 19 7.74 -17.42 -1.70
CA VAL A 19 7.37 -16.00 -1.88
C VAL A 19 8.17 -15.33 -3.01
N ALA A 20 9.32 -15.87 -3.41
CA ALA A 20 10.24 -15.24 -4.37
C ALA A 20 10.10 -15.69 -5.84
N GLY A 21 9.19 -16.62 -6.17
CA GLY A 21 8.90 -16.99 -7.58
C GLY A 21 10.06 -17.67 -8.33
N ILE A 22 11.04 -18.23 -7.62
CA ILE A 22 12.22 -18.90 -8.21
C ILE A 22 11.84 -20.33 -8.60
N SER A 23 12.08 -20.72 -9.85
CA SER A 23 11.78 -22.07 -10.35
C SER A 23 12.60 -23.14 -9.59
N PRO A 24 12.05 -24.35 -9.41
CA PRO A 24 12.77 -25.47 -8.78
C PRO A 24 14.03 -25.89 -9.56
N GLU A 25 14.17 -25.54 -10.84
CA GLU A 25 15.41 -25.73 -11.61
C GLU A 25 16.50 -24.75 -11.16
N ASP A 26 16.19 -23.46 -11.03
CA ASP A 26 17.14 -22.42 -10.60
C ASP A 26 17.65 -22.68 -9.17
N GLN A 27 16.79 -23.24 -8.31
CA GLN A 27 17.19 -23.64 -6.96
C GLN A 27 18.25 -24.75 -6.95
N ARG A 28 18.30 -25.63 -7.96
CA ARG A 28 19.32 -26.68 -8.05
C ARG A 28 20.65 -26.09 -8.51
N GLU A 29 20.62 -25.14 -9.42
CA GLU A 29 21.81 -24.47 -9.92
C GLU A 29 22.49 -23.63 -8.83
N ILE A 30 21.72 -22.86 -8.06
CA ILE A 30 22.24 -22.06 -6.94
C ILE A 30 22.90 -22.94 -5.88
N ARG A 31 22.30 -24.10 -5.55
CA ARG A 31 22.90 -25.05 -4.60
C ARG A 31 24.22 -25.62 -5.10
N ALA A 32 24.30 -25.95 -6.40
CA ALA A 32 25.54 -26.44 -7.00
C ALA A 32 26.65 -25.37 -6.97
N GLN A 33 26.30 -24.09 -7.17
CA GLN A 33 27.25 -22.98 -7.09
C GLN A 33 27.75 -22.72 -5.65
N ILE A 34 26.88 -22.86 -4.64
CA ILE A 34 27.27 -22.73 -3.23
C ILE A 34 28.21 -23.87 -2.80
N GLU A 35 27.94 -25.11 -3.18
CA GLU A 35 28.85 -26.23 -2.91
C GLU A 35 30.22 -26.07 -3.59
N ALA A 36 30.24 -25.50 -4.79
CA ALA A 36 31.48 -25.21 -5.52
C ALA A 36 32.33 -24.11 -4.84
N LEU A 37 31.68 -23.11 -4.22
CA LEU A 37 32.36 -22.05 -3.46
C LEU A 37 32.87 -22.55 -2.11
N THR A 38 32.12 -23.43 -1.45
CA THR A 38 32.49 -23.94 -0.11
C THR A 38 33.66 -24.94 -0.16
N ARG A 39 33.90 -25.60 -1.30
CA ARG A 39 35.08 -26.48 -1.48
C ARG A 39 36.38 -25.72 -1.79
N ARG A 40 36.34 -24.43 -2.12
CA ARG A 40 37.53 -23.70 -2.63
C ARG A 40 38.37 -22.99 -1.56
N GLU A 41 37.89 -22.85 -0.32
CA GLU A 41 38.64 -22.21 0.76
C GLU A 41 38.63 -23.04 2.07
N GLY A 42 39.14 -24.26 1.99
CA GLY A 42 39.59 -25.00 3.18
C GLY A 42 41.03 -24.59 3.50
N LEU A 43 41.22 -23.62 4.39
CA LEU A 43 42.56 -23.27 4.89
C LEU A 43 43.05 -24.33 5.88
N GLU A 44 43.95 -25.17 5.39
CA GLU A 44 44.75 -26.13 6.16
C GLU A 44 45.56 -25.41 7.26
N SER A 45 45.42 -25.91 8.49
CA SER A 45 46.26 -25.56 9.62
C SER A 45 47.68 -26.11 9.43
N LYS A 46 48.69 -25.26 9.24
CA LYS A 46 50.10 -25.67 9.29
C LYS A 46 51.00 -24.63 9.97
N ASN A 47 51.66 -25.11 11.03
CA ASN A 47 52.87 -24.60 11.68
C ASN A 47 52.78 -23.32 12.53
N ILE A 48 52.64 -23.54 13.84
CA ILE A 48 52.89 -22.58 14.92
C ILE A 48 54.41 -22.43 15.10
N ILE A 49 54.95 -21.23 14.86
CA ILE A 49 56.28 -20.83 15.34
C ILE A 49 56.08 -20.04 16.64
N PRO A 50 56.72 -20.39 17.76
CA PRO A 50 56.48 -19.72 19.04
C PRO A 50 57.15 -18.34 19.08
N PHE A 51 56.33 -17.28 19.13
CA PHE A 51 56.78 -15.90 19.38
C PHE A 51 56.99 -15.67 20.89
N LYS A 52 58.20 -15.24 21.26
CA LYS A 52 58.61 -14.93 22.64
C LYS A 52 58.47 -13.41 22.86
N PRO A 53 57.50 -12.92 23.66
CA PRO A 53 57.31 -11.48 23.80
C PRO A 53 58.29 -10.87 24.80
N GLN A 54 59.06 -9.88 24.36
CA GLN A 54 59.89 -9.04 25.20
C GLN A 54 59.18 -7.69 25.40
N LYS A 55 58.87 -7.41 26.68
CA LYS A 55 58.44 -6.14 27.30
C LYS A 55 56.93 -5.93 27.54
N ARG A 56 56.63 -5.68 28.82
CA ARG A 56 55.34 -5.25 29.38
C ARG A 56 55.08 -3.78 29.03
N GLY A 57 53.93 -3.48 28.46
CA GLY A 57 53.50 -2.11 28.17
C GLY A 57 51.99 -1.95 28.32
N ILE A 58 51.59 -0.93 29.07
CA ILE A 58 50.21 -0.56 29.47
C ILE A 58 49.27 -0.23 28.28
N LEU A 59 49.75 -0.35 27.04
CA LEU A 59 49.05 0.03 25.80
C LEU A 59 47.98 -0.98 25.34
N PHE A 60 48.10 -2.28 25.68
CA PHE A 60 47.17 -3.31 25.19
C PHE A 60 45.70 -3.14 25.69
N PRO A 61 45.41 -2.84 26.97
CA PRO A 61 44.02 -2.64 27.41
C PRO A 61 43.39 -1.34 26.89
N LEU A 62 44.19 -0.29 26.62
CA LEU A 62 43.68 0.97 26.05
C LEU A 62 43.25 0.82 24.59
N VAL A 63 44.01 0.07 23.79
CA VAL A 63 43.66 -0.20 22.38
C VAL A 63 42.40 -1.06 22.30
N ILE A 64 42.24 -2.05 23.17
CA ILE A 64 41.03 -2.90 23.21
C ILE A 64 39.79 -2.07 23.58
N ASN A 65 39.87 -1.20 24.59
CA ASN A 65 38.75 -0.34 24.95
C ASN A 65 38.42 0.68 23.85
N LEU A 66 39.42 1.21 23.14
CA LEU A 66 39.20 2.11 22.00
C LEU A 66 38.54 1.37 20.82
N PHE A 67 38.90 0.11 20.57
CA PHE A 67 38.25 -0.74 19.57
C PHE A 67 36.81 -1.11 19.94
N LEU A 68 36.53 -1.34 21.23
CA LEU A 68 35.17 -1.59 21.73
C LEU A 68 34.28 -0.35 21.62
N LEU A 69 34.81 0.84 21.96
CA LEU A 69 34.09 2.11 21.78
C LEU A 69 33.92 2.47 20.30
N GLY A 70 34.96 2.29 19.49
CA GLY A 70 34.89 2.51 18.05
C GLY A 70 33.92 1.54 17.36
N GLY A 71 33.93 0.27 17.75
CA GLY A 71 33.04 -0.76 17.23
C GLY A 71 31.58 -0.52 17.60
N THR A 72 31.30 -0.08 18.82
CA THR A 72 29.93 0.26 19.25
C THR A 72 29.39 1.51 18.56
N ILE A 73 30.22 2.54 18.35
CA ILE A 73 29.84 3.73 17.57
C ILE A 73 29.59 3.36 16.10
N LEU A 74 30.45 2.52 15.51
CA LEU A 74 30.30 2.06 14.13
C LEU A 74 29.06 1.18 13.96
N LEU A 75 28.77 0.30 14.93
CA LEU A 75 27.57 -0.54 14.96
C LEU A 75 26.29 0.29 15.14
N LEU A 76 26.31 1.31 16.01
CA LEU A 76 25.18 2.23 16.16
C LEU A 76 24.98 3.08 14.90
N TRP A 77 26.04 3.49 14.22
CA TRP A 77 25.97 4.22 12.97
C TRP A 77 25.45 3.35 11.82
N THR A 78 25.85 2.08 11.74
CA THR A 78 25.32 1.14 10.73
C THR A 78 23.86 0.81 11.02
N LEU A 79 23.48 0.56 12.27
CA LEU A 79 22.07 0.34 12.66
C LEU A 79 21.22 1.59 12.37
N ALA A 80 21.68 2.78 12.74
CA ALA A 80 20.96 4.02 12.45
C ALA A 80 20.79 4.26 10.94
N ARG A 81 21.78 3.90 10.12
CA ARG A 81 21.72 4.00 8.66
C ARG A 81 20.79 2.94 8.04
N PHE A 82 20.71 1.76 8.64
CA PHE A 82 19.83 0.68 8.16
C PHE A 82 18.36 0.98 8.52
N PHE A 83 18.09 1.45 9.74
CA PHE A 83 16.72 1.82 10.17
C PHE A 83 16.20 3.10 9.51
N SER A 84 17.07 4.04 9.10
CA SER A 84 16.64 5.21 8.30
C SER A 84 16.37 4.90 6.83
N GLN A 85 16.59 3.65 6.37
CA GLN A 85 16.19 3.20 5.03
C GLN A 85 14.79 2.57 4.99
N GLU A 86 14.22 2.14 6.12
CA GLU A 86 12.90 1.50 6.13
C GLU A 86 11.74 2.52 5.92
N ASP A 87 11.94 3.80 6.22
CA ASP A 87 10.95 4.87 5.95
C ASP A 87 11.09 5.52 4.55
N ILE A 88 12.10 5.14 3.74
CA ILE A 88 12.38 5.77 2.42
C ILE A 88 12.01 4.86 1.22
N GLN A 89 11.64 3.60 1.46
CA GLN A 89 11.36 2.67 0.35
C GLN A 89 10.01 2.94 -0.35
N GLN A 90 9.00 3.49 0.34
CA GLN A 90 7.71 3.77 -0.30
C GLN A 90 7.73 5.02 -1.19
N THR A 91 8.54 6.03 -0.86
CA THR A 91 8.62 7.28 -1.64
C THR A 91 9.54 7.15 -2.86
N SER A 92 10.58 6.30 -2.78
CA SER A 92 11.56 6.12 -3.87
C SER A 92 10.99 5.36 -5.08
N TYR A 93 10.05 4.44 -4.87
CA TYR A 93 9.40 3.70 -5.96
C TYR A 93 8.64 4.64 -6.92
N ARG A 94 7.96 5.64 -6.35
CA ARG A 94 7.19 6.63 -7.11
C ARG A 94 8.08 7.54 -7.96
N ALA A 95 9.23 7.97 -7.44
CA ALA A 95 10.17 8.81 -8.19
C ALA A 95 10.89 8.05 -9.33
N GLN A 96 11.17 6.75 -9.15
CA GLN A 96 11.83 5.92 -10.17
C GLN A 96 10.92 5.56 -11.35
N ILE A 97 9.63 5.28 -11.12
CA ILE A 97 8.67 4.98 -12.21
C ILE A 97 8.46 6.21 -13.11
N TYR A 98 8.26 7.39 -12.52
CA TYR A 98 8.08 8.64 -13.28
C TYR A 98 9.31 9.00 -14.14
N THR A 99 10.51 8.72 -13.65
CA THR A 99 11.74 9.07 -14.35
C THR A 99 12.11 8.08 -15.45
N ALA A 100 11.84 6.78 -15.27
CA ALA A 100 12.08 5.75 -16.28
C ALA A 100 11.09 5.86 -17.46
N GLU A 101 9.80 5.99 -17.18
CA GLU A 101 8.77 6.07 -18.23
C GLU A 101 8.77 7.42 -18.96
N GLY A 102 9.06 8.53 -18.26
CA GLY A 102 9.29 9.83 -18.90
C GLY A 102 10.50 9.82 -19.85
N LYS A 103 11.59 9.14 -19.46
CA LYS A 103 12.76 8.94 -20.30
C LYS A 103 12.44 8.07 -21.52
N LEU A 104 11.60 7.04 -21.36
CA LEU A 104 11.14 6.20 -22.48
C LEU A 104 10.33 7.00 -23.51
N ILE A 105 9.41 7.86 -23.07
CA ILE A 105 8.65 8.76 -23.97
C ILE A 105 9.61 9.67 -24.75
N GLN A 106 10.61 10.24 -24.08
CA GLN A 106 11.60 11.09 -24.73
C GLN A 106 12.46 10.32 -25.74
N GLN A 107 12.85 9.09 -25.41
CA GLN A 107 13.60 8.21 -26.33
C GLN A 107 12.77 7.87 -27.57
N ILE A 108 11.48 7.53 -27.42
CA ILE A 108 10.58 7.25 -28.55
C ILE A 108 10.46 8.48 -29.46
N LYS A 109 10.36 9.68 -28.88
CA LYS A 109 10.35 10.92 -29.68
C LYS A 109 11.64 11.10 -30.45
N GLN A 110 12.79 10.96 -29.80
CA GLN A 110 14.10 11.09 -30.45
C GLN A 110 14.29 10.06 -31.56
N GLU A 111 13.91 8.80 -31.31
CA GLU A 111 13.98 7.74 -32.32
C GLU A 111 13.06 8.03 -33.52
N ALA A 112 11.83 8.48 -33.26
CA ALA A 112 10.90 8.86 -34.31
C ALA A 112 11.41 10.06 -35.11
N GLU A 113 11.93 11.10 -34.46
CA GLU A 113 12.53 12.26 -35.12
C GLU A 113 13.71 11.86 -36.01
N GLN A 114 14.59 10.98 -35.54
CA GLN A 114 15.71 10.46 -36.33
C GLN A 114 15.22 9.70 -37.57
N LYS A 115 14.23 8.81 -37.41
CA LYS A 115 13.63 8.08 -38.54
C LYS A 115 12.94 9.02 -39.52
N LEU A 116 12.20 10.02 -39.03
CA LEU A 116 11.56 11.03 -39.87
C LEU A 116 12.59 11.85 -40.65
N LEU A 117 13.70 12.22 -40.02
CA LEU A 117 14.80 12.94 -40.67
C LEU A 117 15.46 12.08 -41.76
N GLN A 118 15.75 10.80 -41.48
CA GLN A 118 16.29 9.86 -42.47
C GLN A 118 15.35 9.75 -43.67
N LYS A 119 14.04 9.56 -43.44
CA LYS A 119 13.05 9.49 -44.52
C LYS A 119 12.93 10.81 -45.30
N ALA A 120 13.05 11.95 -44.63
CA ALA A 120 13.08 13.24 -45.31
C ALA A 120 14.33 13.40 -46.21
N GLN A 121 15.49 12.92 -45.76
CA GLN A 121 16.72 12.90 -46.56
C GLN A 121 16.58 11.98 -47.77
N GLU A 122 16.04 10.77 -47.61
CA GLU A 122 15.77 9.84 -48.72
C GLU A 122 14.84 10.47 -49.77
N ILE A 123 13.74 11.11 -49.34
CA ILE A 123 12.82 11.81 -50.24
C ILE A 123 13.56 12.93 -50.99
N ALA A 124 14.36 13.75 -50.30
CA ALA A 124 15.11 14.83 -50.91
C ALA A 124 16.14 14.31 -51.92
N GLN A 125 16.79 13.18 -51.64
CA GLN A 125 17.72 12.54 -52.57
C GLN A 125 17.00 12.09 -53.85
N ILE A 126 15.84 11.44 -53.74
CA ILE A 126 15.06 11.01 -54.90
C ILE A 126 14.53 12.20 -55.68
N GLN A 127 14.08 13.26 -55.01
CA GLN A 127 13.65 14.50 -55.66
C GLN A 127 14.80 15.16 -56.45
N ASN A 128 16.02 15.16 -55.91
CA ASN A 128 17.20 15.65 -56.63
C ASN A 128 17.54 14.77 -57.84
N GLN A 129 17.42 13.44 -57.71
CA GLN A 129 17.61 12.52 -58.83
C GLN A 129 16.56 12.75 -59.92
N LEU A 130 15.30 12.97 -59.54
CA LEU A 130 14.22 13.30 -60.48
C LEU A 130 14.50 14.62 -61.22
N GLY A 131 14.96 15.65 -60.51
CA GLY A 131 15.35 16.93 -61.12
C GLY A 131 16.51 16.79 -62.12
N ARG A 132 17.51 15.95 -61.80
CA ARG A 132 18.61 15.63 -62.74
C ARG A 132 18.10 14.87 -63.96
N LEU A 133 17.23 13.88 -63.77
CA LEU A 133 16.60 13.13 -64.86
C LEU A 133 15.82 14.05 -65.81
N GLU A 134 15.10 15.04 -65.27
CA GLU A 134 14.39 16.06 -66.07
C GLU A 134 15.33 16.98 -66.85
N GLU A 135 16.48 17.34 -66.28
CA GLU A 135 17.51 18.11 -66.98
C GLU A 135 18.20 17.29 -68.08
N GLU A 136 18.58 16.05 -67.78
CA GLU A 136 19.16 15.11 -68.73
C GLU A 136 18.22 14.86 -69.91
N ASN A 137 16.92 14.63 -69.64
CA ASN A 137 15.93 14.46 -70.69
C ASN A 137 15.80 15.71 -71.57
N ARG A 138 15.77 16.92 -70.98
CA ARG A 138 15.75 18.16 -71.77
C ARG A 138 16.97 18.32 -72.66
N LYS A 139 18.18 18.04 -72.14
CA LYS A 139 19.42 18.07 -72.93
C LYS A 139 19.42 17.02 -74.05
N MET A 140 18.91 15.82 -73.76
CA MET A 140 18.79 14.75 -74.74
C MET A 140 17.79 15.09 -75.85
N MET A 141 16.65 15.70 -75.52
CA MET A 141 15.68 16.15 -76.53
C MET A 141 16.25 17.24 -77.45
N ALA A 142 16.99 18.20 -76.88
CA ALA A 142 17.69 19.21 -77.66
C ALA A 142 18.76 18.61 -78.58
N SER A 143 19.50 17.59 -78.12
CA SER A 143 20.55 16.96 -78.92
C SER A 143 20.01 16.18 -80.13
N PHE A 144 18.79 15.62 -80.06
CA PHE A 144 18.14 15.04 -81.23
C PHE A 144 17.85 16.08 -82.31
N ASP A 145 17.33 17.26 -81.93
CA ASP A 145 17.06 18.34 -82.88
C ASP A 145 18.36 18.88 -83.50
N GLU A 146 19.44 18.96 -82.72
CA GLU A 146 20.77 19.33 -83.22
C GLU A 146 21.33 18.28 -84.19
N ARG A 147 21.22 16.99 -83.87
CA ARG A 147 21.65 15.89 -84.76
C ARG A 147 20.91 15.93 -86.09
N LEU A 148 19.60 16.23 -86.09
CA LEU A 148 18.82 16.37 -87.32
C LEU A 148 19.30 17.55 -88.16
N LYS A 149 19.46 18.74 -87.56
CA LYS A 149 19.96 19.92 -88.26
C LYS A 149 21.37 19.72 -88.83
N ALA A 150 22.27 19.13 -88.03
CA ALA A 150 23.62 18.81 -88.47
C ALA A 150 23.61 17.86 -89.68
N LYS A 151 22.70 16.87 -89.69
CA LYS A 151 22.57 15.95 -90.82
C LYS A 151 22.02 16.62 -92.07
N GLU A 152 21.03 17.50 -91.91
CA GLU A 152 20.47 18.30 -93.01
C GLU A 152 21.52 19.22 -93.64
N GLU A 153 22.34 19.88 -92.82
CA GLU A 153 23.44 20.71 -93.30
C GLU A 153 24.54 19.90 -93.99
N GLU A 154 24.92 18.74 -93.43
CA GLU A 154 25.89 17.82 -94.04
C GLU A 154 25.43 17.40 -95.44
N ILE A 155 24.17 16.99 -95.58
CA ILE A 155 23.58 16.60 -96.87
C ILE A 155 23.57 17.77 -97.85
N ARG A 156 23.17 18.98 -97.40
CA ARG A 156 23.16 20.18 -98.26
C ARG A 156 24.55 20.48 -98.80
N ARG A 157 25.60 20.40 -97.97
CA ARG A 157 26.99 20.61 -98.40
C ARG A 157 27.43 19.55 -99.41
N LYS A 158 27.13 18.27 -99.16
CA LYS A 158 27.45 17.17 -100.10
C LYS A 158 26.81 17.36 -101.46
N ILE A 159 25.55 17.81 -101.52
CA ILE A 159 24.89 18.11 -102.81
C ILE A 159 25.62 19.22 -103.55
N GLN A 160 25.99 20.31 -102.85
CA GLN A 160 26.72 21.42 -103.47
C GLN A 160 28.10 21.00 -104.00
N GLU A 161 28.83 20.20 -103.23
CA GLU A 161 30.13 19.65 -103.62
C GLU A 161 30.02 18.71 -104.83
N GLU A 162 29.06 17.77 -104.83
CA GLU A 162 28.83 16.85 -105.94
C GLU A 162 28.39 17.57 -107.22
N VAL A 163 27.53 18.60 -107.11
CA VAL A 163 27.09 19.41 -108.25
C VAL A 163 28.24 20.24 -108.82
N ALA A 164 29.07 20.85 -107.98
CA ALA A 164 30.24 21.62 -108.42
C ALA A 164 31.28 20.72 -109.13
N ALA A 165 31.53 19.53 -108.60
CA ALA A 165 32.41 18.55 -109.22
C ALA A 165 31.90 18.09 -110.60
N GLU A 166 30.60 17.82 -110.71
CA GLU A 166 29.99 17.42 -111.98
C GLU A 166 30.03 18.57 -113.01
N ARG A 167 29.86 19.82 -112.58
CA ARG A 167 30.03 21.00 -113.45
C ARG A 167 31.43 21.04 -114.08
N ILE A 168 32.48 20.94 -113.26
CA ILE A 168 33.87 20.95 -113.73
C ILE A 168 34.12 19.81 -114.73
N ARG A 169 33.55 18.63 -114.46
CA ARG A 169 33.66 17.46 -115.34
C ARG A 169 32.99 17.69 -116.70
N LEU A 170 31.81 18.31 -116.72
CA LEU A 170 31.07 18.61 -117.96
C LEU A 170 31.75 19.73 -118.77
N GLU A 171 32.32 20.73 -118.10
CA GLU A 171 33.13 21.79 -118.73
C GLU A 171 34.39 21.21 -119.40
N ALA A 172 35.10 20.28 -118.73
CA ALA A 172 36.28 19.62 -119.28
C ALA A 172 35.99 18.75 -120.53
N GLN A 173 34.73 18.35 -120.74
CA GLN A 173 34.29 17.62 -121.94
C GLN A 173 33.99 18.53 -123.13
N GLY A 174 34.08 19.85 -122.98
CA GLY A 174 33.88 20.82 -124.07
C GLY A 174 32.43 20.94 -124.54
N LEU A 175 31.46 20.62 -123.68
CA LEU A 175 30.03 20.73 -124.00
C LEU A 175 29.59 22.20 -124.05
N ALA A 176 28.57 22.49 -124.87
CA ALA A 176 27.97 23.82 -124.90
C ALA A 176 27.22 24.13 -123.58
N GLU A 177 27.29 25.38 -123.10
CA GLU A 177 26.76 25.83 -121.80
C GLU A 177 25.28 25.44 -121.57
N ALA A 178 24.45 25.52 -122.62
CA ALA A 178 23.04 25.15 -122.53
C ALA A 178 22.82 23.66 -122.22
N ILE A 179 23.67 22.78 -122.76
CA ILE A 179 23.62 21.33 -122.52
C ILE A 179 24.16 21.00 -121.13
N ILE A 180 25.21 21.72 -120.68
CA ILE A 180 25.76 21.59 -119.33
C ILE A 180 24.68 21.93 -118.29
N ALA A 181 23.97 23.05 -118.46
CA ALA A 181 22.92 23.47 -117.54
C ALA A 181 21.77 22.45 -117.42
N GLU A 182 21.33 21.85 -118.54
CA GLU A 182 20.28 20.84 -118.52
C GLU A 182 20.72 19.55 -117.81
N ARG A 183 21.95 19.08 -118.08
CA ARG A 183 22.52 17.90 -117.41
C ARG A 183 22.75 18.13 -115.93
N LEU A 184 23.25 19.30 -115.56
CA LEU A 184 23.47 19.68 -114.16
C LEU A 184 22.15 19.70 -113.40
N LYS A 185 21.08 20.25 -113.99
CA LYS A 185 19.74 20.30 -113.37
C LYS A 185 19.17 18.89 -113.16
N LYS A 186 19.31 17.99 -114.13
CA LYS A 186 18.89 16.58 -113.99
C LYS A 186 19.70 15.87 -112.90
N PHE A 187 21.02 16.04 -112.90
CA PHE A 187 21.91 15.47 -111.89
C PHE A 187 21.59 15.97 -110.48
N GLU A 188 21.41 17.29 -110.31
CA GLU A 188 21.02 17.88 -109.04
C GLU A 188 19.68 17.30 -108.54
N ALA A 189 18.68 17.19 -109.41
CA ALA A 189 17.38 16.60 -109.06
C ALA A 189 17.50 15.12 -108.63
N GLU A 190 18.32 14.32 -109.32
CA GLU A 190 18.60 12.92 -108.95
C GLU A 190 19.31 12.82 -107.59
N ARG A 191 20.31 13.68 -107.33
CA ARG A 191 21.03 13.73 -106.05
C ARG A 191 20.15 14.21 -104.91
N GLN A 192 19.34 15.24 -105.14
CA GLN A 192 18.34 15.69 -104.18
C GLN A 192 17.37 14.56 -103.82
N ALA A 193 16.86 13.81 -104.80
CA ALA A 193 15.96 12.67 -104.54
C ALA A 193 16.66 11.53 -103.79
N TYR A 194 17.92 11.22 -104.11
CA TYR A 194 18.71 10.21 -103.40
C TYR A 194 18.93 10.58 -101.93
N TYR A 195 19.40 11.81 -101.67
CA TYR A 195 19.66 12.27 -100.32
C TYR A 195 18.38 12.56 -99.51
N ALA A 196 17.27 12.94 -100.16
CA ALA A 196 15.97 13.05 -99.50
C ALA A 196 15.51 11.70 -98.91
N LYS A 197 15.72 10.59 -99.63
CA LYS A 197 15.44 9.25 -99.09
C LYS A 197 16.31 8.91 -97.89
N GLN A 198 17.60 9.27 -97.92
CA GLN A 198 18.49 9.04 -96.78
C GLN A 198 18.09 9.89 -95.55
N LEU A 199 17.73 11.15 -95.76
CA LEU A 199 17.26 12.02 -94.69
C LEU A 199 15.97 11.50 -94.06
N GLU A 200 15.05 10.98 -94.88
CA GLU A 200 13.81 10.39 -94.38
C GLU A 200 14.07 9.13 -93.54
N GLN A 201 14.97 8.25 -93.98
CA GLN A 201 15.40 7.10 -93.19
C GLN A 201 16.03 7.52 -91.86
N PHE A 202 16.89 8.55 -91.88
CA PHE A 202 17.49 9.10 -90.67
C PHE A 202 16.44 9.68 -89.73
N ARG A 203 15.45 10.44 -90.25
CA ARG A 203 14.32 10.97 -89.46
C ARG A 203 13.52 9.86 -88.80
N GLN A 204 13.23 8.78 -89.53
CA GLN A 204 12.51 7.64 -88.97
C GLN A 204 13.30 6.93 -87.87
N GLN A 205 14.61 6.74 -88.07
CA GLN A 205 15.47 6.18 -87.04
C GLN A 205 15.53 7.07 -85.79
N LEU A 206 15.74 8.37 -85.98
CA LEU A 206 15.81 9.34 -84.89
C LEU A 206 14.48 9.44 -84.13
N ALA A 207 13.35 9.35 -84.82
CA ALA A 207 12.02 9.33 -84.20
C ALA A 207 11.82 8.08 -83.34
N ARG A 208 12.34 6.91 -83.75
CA ARG A 208 12.32 5.69 -82.93
C ARG A 208 13.20 5.82 -81.70
N GLU A 209 14.45 6.28 -81.88
CA GLU A 209 15.38 6.54 -80.77
C GLU A 209 14.76 7.52 -79.75
N LYS A 210 14.13 8.59 -80.24
CA LYS A 210 13.43 9.57 -79.40
C LYS A 210 12.26 8.94 -78.64
N ALA A 211 11.42 8.16 -79.30
CA ALA A 211 10.27 7.51 -78.66
C ALA A 211 10.70 6.49 -77.60
N GLU A 212 11.76 5.71 -77.86
CA GLU A 212 12.34 4.78 -76.88
C GLU A 212 12.89 5.53 -75.67
N ALA A 213 13.63 6.62 -75.91
CA ALA A 213 14.20 7.44 -74.85
C ALA A 213 13.11 8.14 -73.98
N GLU A 214 12.04 8.64 -74.62
CA GLU A 214 10.87 9.19 -73.90
C GLU A 214 10.15 8.12 -73.08
N ALA A 215 10.02 6.89 -73.60
CA ALA A 215 9.43 5.78 -72.88
C ALA A 215 10.25 5.41 -71.63
N THR A 216 11.57 5.30 -71.76
CA THR A 216 12.47 5.05 -70.62
C THR A 216 12.42 6.18 -69.60
N TYR A 217 12.43 7.45 -70.03
CA TYR A 217 12.27 8.60 -69.14
C TYR A 217 10.96 8.51 -68.34
N ASN A 218 9.84 8.23 -69.01
CA ASN A 218 8.54 8.12 -68.37
C ASN A 218 8.46 6.96 -67.37
N GLN A 219 9.11 5.83 -67.68
CA GLN A 219 9.23 4.70 -66.75
C GLN A 219 9.99 5.10 -65.48
N LEU A 220 11.22 5.60 -65.61
CA LEU A 220 12.04 6.04 -64.47
C LEU A 220 11.35 7.14 -63.65
N ARG A 221 10.72 8.11 -64.32
CA ARG A 221 9.94 9.17 -63.66
C ARG A 221 8.81 8.57 -62.81
N THR A 222 8.07 7.61 -63.36
CA THR A 222 6.97 6.95 -62.64
C THR A 222 7.49 6.17 -61.44
N GLU A 223 8.62 5.48 -61.57
CA GLU A 223 9.28 4.79 -60.46
C GLU A 223 9.72 5.74 -59.35
N TYR A 224 10.36 6.87 -59.69
CA TYR A 224 10.75 7.87 -58.69
C TYR A 224 9.55 8.49 -57.99
N LEU A 225 8.48 8.83 -58.72
CA LEU A 225 7.25 9.36 -58.12
C LEU A 225 6.60 8.34 -57.18
N ARG A 226 6.55 7.07 -57.59
CA ARG A 226 6.04 5.97 -56.74
C ARG A 226 6.88 5.80 -55.48
N ASN A 227 8.20 5.86 -55.60
CA ASN A 227 9.10 5.75 -54.45
C ASN A 227 8.91 6.92 -53.48
N ILE A 228 8.78 8.16 -53.98
CA ILE A 228 8.46 9.33 -53.16
C ILE A 228 7.15 9.12 -52.41
N GLN A 229 6.09 8.65 -53.08
CA GLN A 229 4.79 8.39 -52.45
C GLN A 229 4.89 7.32 -51.36
N THR A 230 5.60 6.21 -51.62
CA THR A 230 5.84 5.15 -50.63
C THR A 230 6.56 5.71 -49.40
N LEU A 231 7.64 6.47 -49.60
CA LEU A 231 8.38 7.09 -48.49
C LEU A 231 7.55 8.12 -47.72
N GLN A 232 6.69 8.87 -48.39
CA GLN A 232 5.75 9.79 -47.73
C GLN A 232 4.73 9.04 -46.87
N ALA A 233 4.19 7.93 -47.37
CA ALA A 233 3.29 7.07 -46.61
C ALA A 233 3.98 6.42 -45.40
N GLU A 234 5.22 5.94 -45.56
CA GLU A 234 6.04 5.43 -44.46
C GLU A 234 6.29 6.52 -43.41
N ARG A 235 6.64 7.74 -43.84
CA ARG A 235 6.86 8.88 -42.94
C ARG A 235 5.61 9.19 -42.12
N GLN A 236 4.43 9.21 -42.76
CA GLN A 236 3.16 9.41 -42.07
C GLN A 236 2.87 8.28 -41.07
N ARG A 237 3.10 7.02 -41.47
CA ARG A 237 2.92 5.87 -40.59
C ARG A 237 3.83 5.92 -39.36
N ILE A 238 5.10 6.31 -39.52
CA ILE A 238 6.04 6.50 -38.40
C ILE A 238 5.53 7.57 -37.43
N GLN A 239 4.99 8.67 -37.95
CA GLN A 239 4.44 9.75 -37.13
C GLN A 239 3.21 9.30 -36.35
N GLU A 240 2.26 8.62 -37.00
CA GLU A 240 1.06 8.08 -36.37
C GLU A 240 1.40 7.02 -35.31
N GLU A 241 2.30 6.10 -35.62
CA GLU A 241 2.73 5.06 -34.70
C GLU A 241 3.46 5.65 -33.48
N SER A 242 4.33 6.63 -33.67
CA SER A 242 5.00 7.33 -32.57
C SER A 242 4.00 8.04 -31.67
N ALA A 243 3.03 8.74 -32.24
CA ALA A 243 1.97 9.43 -31.49
C ALA A 243 1.09 8.44 -30.70
N GLN A 244 0.72 7.32 -31.32
CA GLN A 244 -0.04 6.27 -30.65
C GLN A 244 0.72 5.65 -29.48
N ARG A 245 2.00 5.31 -29.66
CA ARG A 245 2.84 4.77 -28.59
C ARG A 245 3.04 5.77 -27.46
N GLU A 246 3.26 7.05 -27.77
CA GLU A 246 3.35 8.10 -26.75
C GLU A 246 2.04 8.22 -25.95
N GLN A 247 0.89 8.20 -26.62
CA GLN A 247 -0.41 8.29 -25.96
C GLN A 247 -0.66 7.07 -25.06
N GLN A 248 -0.32 5.87 -25.51
CA GLN A 248 -0.41 4.64 -24.71
C GLN A 248 0.47 4.71 -23.46
N LEU A 249 1.72 5.15 -23.59
CA LEU A 249 2.61 5.31 -22.44
C LEU A 249 2.10 6.36 -21.45
N ARG A 250 1.58 7.48 -21.94
CA ARG A 250 0.96 8.50 -21.07
C ARG A 250 -0.27 7.95 -20.33
N ALA A 251 -1.11 7.16 -21.00
CA ALA A 251 -2.27 6.55 -20.39
C ALA A 251 -1.86 5.54 -19.29
N ASN A 252 -0.87 4.69 -19.58
CA ASN A 252 -0.32 3.73 -18.61
C ASN A 252 0.28 4.44 -17.39
N LEU A 253 1.03 5.53 -17.62
CA LEU A 253 1.55 6.39 -16.55
C LEU A 253 0.43 6.93 -15.67
N GLU A 254 -0.62 7.49 -16.28
CA GLU A 254 -1.75 8.05 -15.54
C GLU A 254 -2.48 6.98 -14.72
N GLU A 255 -2.67 5.78 -15.28
CA GLU A 255 -3.26 4.65 -14.57
C GLU A 255 -2.40 4.23 -13.37
N LYS A 256 -1.10 4.04 -13.56
CA LYS A 256 -0.15 3.72 -12.47
C LYS A 256 -0.15 4.79 -11.39
N ASN A 257 -0.30 6.05 -11.76
CA ASN A 257 -0.40 7.14 -10.82
C ASN A 257 -1.67 7.13 -9.98
N ARG A 258 -2.81 6.79 -10.60
CA ARG A 258 -4.07 6.61 -9.90
C ARG A 258 -3.98 5.42 -8.93
N GLU A 259 -3.36 4.32 -9.35
CA GLU A 259 -3.13 3.15 -8.50
C GLU A 259 -2.27 3.50 -7.27
N LEU A 260 -1.13 4.18 -7.47
CA LEU A 260 -0.26 4.62 -6.38
C LEU A 260 -0.96 5.62 -5.44
N ALA A 261 -1.76 6.53 -5.98
CA ALA A 261 -2.54 7.47 -5.17
C ALA A 261 -3.60 6.74 -4.33
N ALA A 262 -4.26 5.72 -4.89
CA ALA A 262 -5.22 4.89 -4.17
C ALA A 262 -4.56 4.09 -3.04
N ILE A 263 -3.39 3.48 -3.29
CA ILE A 263 -2.61 2.77 -2.27
C ILE A 263 -2.20 3.72 -1.15
N THR A 264 -1.68 4.91 -1.49
CA THR A 264 -1.28 5.92 -0.50
C THR A 264 -2.46 6.31 0.38
N ALA A 265 -3.63 6.56 -0.23
CA ALA A 265 -4.84 6.88 0.52
C ALA A 265 -5.27 5.73 1.46
N GLN A 266 -5.17 4.48 1.00
CA GLN A 266 -5.44 3.31 1.85
C GLN A 266 -4.50 3.23 3.05
N ILE A 267 -3.19 3.44 2.85
CA ILE A 267 -2.19 3.46 3.93
C ILE A 267 -2.55 4.53 4.96
N THR A 268 -2.77 5.78 4.52
CA THR A 268 -3.13 6.88 5.45
C THR A 268 -4.42 6.59 6.21
N THR A 269 -5.43 6.01 5.56
CA THR A 269 -6.67 5.62 6.26
C THR A 269 -6.45 4.46 7.24
N GLY A 270 -5.56 3.52 6.92
CA GLY A 270 -5.18 2.40 7.77
C GLY A 270 -4.43 2.88 9.02
N GLU A 271 -3.46 3.78 8.85
CA GLU A 271 -2.72 4.42 9.94
C GLU A 271 -3.67 5.17 10.89
N ALA A 272 -4.61 5.94 10.35
CA ALA A 272 -5.61 6.64 11.16
C ALA A 272 -6.48 5.67 11.98
N ARG A 273 -6.87 4.52 11.40
CA ARG A 273 -7.63 3.48 12.12
C ARG A 273 -6.79 2.79 13.19
N LEU A 274 -5.51 2.51 12.92
CA LEU A 274 -4.59 1.93 13.90
C LEU A 274 -4.38 2.86 15.08
N GLU A 275 -4.23 4.17 14.83
CA GLU A 275 -4.07 5.16 15.89
C GLU A 275 -5.33 5.27 16.76
N GLN A 276 -6.52 5.25 16.14
CA GLN A 276 -7.79 5.19 16.87
C GLN A 276 -7.89 3.94 17.74
N ALA A 277 -7.55 2.76 17.21
CA ALA A 277 -7.57 1.51 17.97
C ALA A 277 -6.57 1.53 19.14
N ARG A 278 -5.38 2.10 18.95
CA ARG A 278 -4.39 2.28 20.03
C ARG A 278 -4.90 3.21 21.13
N ALA A 279 -5.51 4.34 20.75
CA ALA A 279 -6.09 5.27 21.71
C ALA A 279 -7.24 4.62 22.51
N GLU A 280 -8.06 3.79 21.88
CA GLU A 280 -9.12 3.05 22.55
C GLU A 280 -8.57 1.98 23.50
N LEU A 281 -7.55 1.22 23.09
CA LEU A 281 -6.86 0.26 23.96
C LEU A 281 -6.23 0.94 25.17
N ALA A 282 -5.52 2.05 24.99
CA ALA A 282 -4.94 2.81 26.09
C ALA A 282 -6.00 3.32 27.08
N ARG A 283 -7.16 3.75 26.57
CA ARG A 283 -8.30 4.16 27.40
C ARG A 283 -8.87 2.98 28.21
N LEU A 284 -9.01 1.81 27.60
CA LEU A 284 -9.49 0.60 28.29
C LEU A 284 -8.49 0.11 29.34
N GLU A 285 -7.19 0.12 29.03
CA GLU A 285 -6.14 -0.23 29.99
C GLU A 285 -6.14 0.68 31.20
N GLU A 286 -6.29 2.00 31.01
CA GLU A 286 -6.35 2.96 32.10
C GLU A 286 -7.60 2.75 32.96
N GLN A 287 -8.76 2.50 32.34
CA GLN A 287 -9.96 2.13 33.07
C GLN A 287 -9.73 0.86 33.90
N GLN A 288 -9.12 -0.18 33.33
CA GLN A 288 -8.84 -1.42 34.05
C GLN A 288 -7.86 -1.22 35.22
N ARG A 289 -6.80 -0.42 35.04
CA ARG A 289 -5.86 -0.06 36.12
C ARG A 289 -6.56 0.63 37.28
N LEU A 290 -7.43 1.60 36.98
CA LEU A 290 -8.24 2.29 37.98
C LEU A 290 -9.14 1.31 38.73
N ARG A 291 -9.82 0.39 38.02
CA ARG A 291 -10.67 -0.63 38.64
C ARG A 291 -9.90 -1.50 39.63
N VAL A 292 -8.73 -2.02 39.23
CA VAL A 292 -7.89 -2.86 40.08
C VAL A 292 -7.39 -2.08 41.31
N SER A 293 -7.01 -0.82 41.13
CA SER A 293 -6.57 0.02 42.25
C SER A 293 -7.67 0.28 43.27
N VAL A 294 -8.88 0.62 42.81
CA VAL A 294 -10.04 0.82 43.70
C VAL A 294 -10.38 -0.47 44.45
N GLU A 295 -10.40 -1.61 43.75
CA GLU A 295 -10.69 -2.90 44.36
C GLU A 295 -9.65 -3.28 45.43
N ALA A 296 -8.36 -3.12 45.14
CA ALA A 296 -7.29 -3.38 46.10
C ALA A 296 -7.42 -2.49 47.35
N GLN A 297 -7.78 -1.22 47.19
CA GLN A 297 -7.97 -0.29 48.30
C GLN A 297 -9.17 -0.68 49.18
N ILE A 298 -10.30 -1.06 48.57
CA ILE A 298 -11.50 -1.54 49.29
C ILE A 298 -11.16 -2.83 50.06
N SER A 299 -10.52 -3.81 49.42
CA SER A 299 -10.09 -5.04 50.08
C SER A 299 -9.13 -4.78 51.25
N GLY A 300 -8.22 -3.81 51.12
CA GLY A 300 -7.33 -3.39 52.21
C GLY A 300 -8.09 -2.82 53.43
N PHE A 301 -9.16 -2.06 53.21
CA PHE A 301 -10.03 -1.60 54.31
C PHE A 301 -10.69 -2.78 55.03
N TYR A 302 -11.27 -3.75 54.31
CA TYR A 302 -11.85 -4.94 54.94
C TYR A 302 -10.84 -5.73 55.78
N GLN A 303 -9.63 -5.95 55.25
CA GLN A 303 -8.57 -6.68 55.95
C GLN A 303 -8.13 -5.97 57.23
N THR A 304 -7.93 -4.65 57.18
CA THR A 304 -7.52 -3.86 58.34
C THR A 304 -8.61 -3.78 59.41
N ILE A 305 -9.88 -3.63 59.01
CA ILE A 305 -11.03 -3.68 59.92
C ILE A 305 -11.11 -5.04 60.61
N GLN A 306 -11.02 -6.13 59.84
CA GLN A 306 -11.07 -7.49 60.37
C GLN A 306 -9.92 -7.76 61.35
N GLN A 307 -8.69 -7.34 61.00
CA GLN A 307 -7.53 -7.53 61.85
C GLN A 307 -7.64 -6.74 63.15
N ALA A 308 -8.05 -5.46 63.09
CA ALA A 308 -8.26 -4.64 64.28
C ALA A 308 -9.36 -5.24 65.19
N TYR A 309 -10.44 -5.74 64.59
CA TYR A 309 -11.53 -6.41 65.30
C TYR A 309 -11.06 -7.70 66.01
N GLN A 310 -10.32 -8.58 65.31
CA GLN A 310 -9.80 -9.83 65.89
C GLN A 310 -8.83 -9.60 67.05
N GLN A 311 -8.14 -8.46 67.05
CA GLN A 311 -7.19 -8.08 68.08
C GLN A 311 -7.84 -7.28 69.23
N GLY A 312 -9.17 -7.14 69.25
CA GLY A 312 -9.91 -6.40 70.27
C GLY A 312 -9.74 -4.87 70.20
N ARG A 313 -9.11 -4.36 69.13
CA ARG A 313 -8.89 -2.93 68.89
C ARG A 313 -10.12 -2.33 68.20
N TYR A 314 -11.26 -2.31 68.91
CA TYR A 314 -12.56 -1.97 68.34
C TYR A 314 -12.68 -0.50 67.90
N GLU A 315 -12.08 0.44 68.63
CA GLU A 315 -12.06 1.85 68.23
C GLU A 315 -11.29 2.09 66.93
N GLU A 316 -10.16 1.39 66.76
CA GLU A 316 -9.36 1.43 65.53
C GLU A 316 -10.14 0.84 64.36
N ALA A 317 -10.82 -0.29 64.56
CA ALA A 317 -11.68 -0.91 63.56
C ALA A 317 -12.82 0.05 63.14
N LEU A 318 -13.46 0.76 64.08
CA LEU A 318 -14.51 1.73 63.79
C LEU A 318 -13.99 2.97 63.04
N SER A 319 -12.77 3.43 63.37
CA SER A 319 -12.08 4.48 62.61
C SER A 319 -11.81 4.03 61.16
N GLN A 320 -11.37 2.79 60.94
CA GLN A 320 -11.14 2.26 59.58
C GLN A 320 -12.45 2.11 58.78
N VAL A 321 -13.54 1.70 59.42
CA VAL A 321 -14.89 1.72 58.80
C VAL A 321 -15.25 3.12 58.32
N SER A 322 -15.05 4.13 59.18
CA SER A 322 -15.38 5.52 58.84
C SER A 322 -14.52 6.06 57.69
N ARG A 323 -13.23 5.68 57.64
CA ARG A 323 -12.31 6.01 56.53
C ARG A 323 -12.72 5.33 55.23
N CYS A 324 -13.17 4.07 55.30
CA CYS A 324 -13.67 3.34 54.13
C CYS A 324 -14.93 4.00 53.56
N ILE A 325 -15.90 4.36 54.41
CA ILE A 325 -17.11 5.09 54.02
C ILE A 325 -16.75 6.44 53.36
N ALA A 326 -15.82 7.19 53.95
CA ALA A 326 -15.35 8.46 53.37
C ALA A 326 -14.67 8.25 52.00
N TYR A 327 -13.86 7.21 51.85
CA TYR A 327 -13.23 6.85 50.58
C TYR A 327 -14.26 6.49 49.49
N LEU A 328 -15.26 5.68 49.84
CA LEU A 328 -16.34 5.29 48.94
C LEU A 328 -17.25 6.45 48.53
N ASN A 329 -17.40 7.48 49.37
CA ASN A 329 -18.24 8.64 49.09
C ASN A 329 -17.52 9.80 48.39
N ASN A 330 -16.25 10.02 48.70
CA ASN A 330 -15.53 11.23 48.27
C ASN A 330 -14.51 10.98 47.15
N ASN A 331 -14.24 9.72 46.78
CA ASN A 331 -13.30 9.44 45.69
C ASN A 331 -13.98 9.59 44.32
N GLU A 332 -13.63 10.66 43.61
CA GLU A 332 -14.14 10.96 42.26
C GLU A 332 -13.89 9.82 41.26
N GLN A 333 -12.82 9.04 41.42
CA GLN A 333 -12.49 7.93 40.51
C GLN A 333 -13.51 6.80 40.61
N ILE A 334 -14.06 6.56 41.81
CA ILE A 334 -15.11 5.55 42.04
C ILE A 334 -16.43 6.04 41.45
N LEU A 335 -16.73 7.33 41.63
CA LEU A 335 -17.97 7.95 41.16
C LEU A 335 -18.05 8.00 39.62
N ARG A 336 -16.91 8.05 38.93
CA ARG A 336 -16.80 8.08 37.46
C ARG A 336 -16.90 6.70 36.79
N LEU A 337 -16.83 5.60 37.54
CA LEU A 337 -16.88 4.23 37.00
C LEU A 337 -18.29 3.65 37.18
N PRO A 338 -19.10 3.50 36.11
CA PRO A 338 -20.49 3.04 36.22
C PRO A 338 -20.64 1.66 36.87
N ASP A 339 -19.71 0.73 36.57
CA ASP A 339 -19.70 -0.61 37.14
C ASP A 339 -19.49 -0.61 38.67
N PHE A 340 -18.82 0.42 39.19
CA PHE A 340 -18.53 0.54 40.62
C PHE A 340 -19.68 1.17 41.41
N GLN A 341 -20.69 1.77 40.77
CA GLN A 341 -21.82 2.37 41.49
C GLN A 341 -22.64 1.33 42.26
N ARG A 342 -22.97 0.20 41.61
CA ARG A 342 -23.70 -0.91 42.27
C ARG A 342 -22.90 -1.54 43.41
N ARG A 343 -21.59 -1.75 43.19
CA ARG A 343 -20.69 -2.32 44.20
C ARG A 343 -20.50 -1.36 45.38
N ARG A 344 -20.37 -0.06 45.11
CA ARG A 344 -20.26 1.00 46.13
C ARG A 344 -21.44 0.99 47.09
N GLU A 345 -22.67 0.86 46.59
CA GLU A 345 -23.87 0.78 47.44
C GLU A 345 -23.81 -0.44 48.37
N MET A 346 -23.39 -1.59 47.86
CA MET A 346 -23.19 -2.80 48.66
C MET A 346 -22.08 -2.64 49.71
N ASP A 347 -20.94 -2.08 49.31
CA ASP A 347 -19.79 -1.88 50.21
C ASP A 347 -20.13 -0.86 51.31
N LEU A 348 -20.87 0.21 51.00
CA LEU A 348 -21.36 1.18 51.99
C LEU A 348 -22.30 0.52 53.01
N PHE A 349 -23.29 -0.24 52.54
CA PHE A 349 -24.20 -0.99 53.41
C PHE A 349 -23.45 -1.98 54.32
N ALA A 350 -22.48 -2.70 53.76
CA ALA A 350 -21.63 -3.62 54.53
C ALA A 350 -20.82 -2.87 55.59
N MET A 351 -20.23 -1.72 55.26
CA MET A 351 -19.48 -0.89 56.21
C MET A 351 -20.35 -0.32 57.33
N GLU A 352 -21.57 0.12 57.03
CA GLU A 352 -22.54 0.56 58.05
C GLU A 352 -22.94 -0.57 58.99
N THR A 353 -23.19 -1.77 58.45
CA THR A 353 -23.52 -2.96 59.24
C THR A 353 -22.37 -3.36 60.15
N ILE A 354 -21.14 -3.43 59.61
CA ILE A 354 -19.92 -3.73 60.36
C ILE A 354 -19.69 -2.68 61.45
N GLY A 355 -19.84 -1.39 61.13
CA GLY A 355 -19.70 -0.30 62.09
C GLY A 355 -20.69 -0.38 63.25
N THR A 356 -21.95 -0.70 62.98
CA THR A 356 -22.98 -0.88 64.01
C THR A 356 -22.66 -2.07 64.92
N PHE A 357 -22.19 -3.18 64.34
CA PHE A 357 -21.77 -4.34 65.12
C PHE A 357 -20.56 -4.04 66.01
N ILE A 358 -19.55 -3.33 65.49
CA ILE A 358 -18.37 -2.92 66.27
C ILE A 358 -18.77 -1.99 67.42
N ARG A 359 -19.66 -1.01 67.19
CA ARG A 359 -20.18 -0.13 68.26
C ARG A 359 -20.87 -0.91 69.38
N SER A 360 -21.71 -1.89 69.02
CA SER A 360 -22.33 -2.77 70.01
C SER A 360 -21.31 -3.55 70.84
N GLN A 361 -20.18 -3.96 70.25
CA GLN A 361 -19.10 -4.62 71.02
C GLN A 361 -18.35 -3.65 71.93
N ILE A 362 -18.13 -2.41 71.51
CA ILE A 362 -17.57 -1.35 72.37
C ILE A 362 -18.52 -1.11 73.56
N GLU A 363 -19.82 -1.01 73.32
CA GLU A 363 -20.84 -0.82 74.36
C GLU A 363 -20.92 -2.03 75.31
N LYS A 364 -20.81 -3.27 74.81
CA LYS A 364 -20.76 -4.48 75.65
C LYS A 364 -19.48 -4.60 76.48
N THR A 365 -18.36 -4.11 75.96
CA THR A 365 -17.06 -4.11 76.67
C THR A 365 -16.96 -2.95 77.67
N SER A 366 -17.71 -1.87 77.43
CA SER A 366 -17.80 -0.69 78.30
C SER A 366 -18.96 -0.74 79.31
N GLY A 367 -19.94 -1.63 79.08
CA GLY A 367 -21.16 -1.78 79.87
C GLY A 367 -20.97 -2.61 81.12
N THR A 368 -21.12 -1.95 82.25
CA THR A 368 -20.98 -2.42 83.63
C THR A 368 -21.76 -3.72 83.93
N GLN A 369 -21.13 -4.59 84.73
CA GLN A 369 -21.55 -5.90 85.26
C GLN A 369 -22.94 -5.95 85.97
N GLU A 370 -23.65 -4.82 86.03
CA GLU A 370 -24.89 -4.60 86.76
C GLU A 370 -26.15 -4.82 85.90
N ASP A 371 -26.05 -4.67 84.57
CA ASP A 371 -27.19 -4.84 83.65
C ASP A 371 -27.46 -6.32 83.28
N LEU A 372 -26.43 -7.17 83.36
CA LEU A 372 -26.54 -8.63 83.18
C LEU A 372 -27.36 -9.29 84.29
N LEU A 373 -27.27 -8.78 85.53
CA LEU A 373 -28.03 -9.31 86.67
C LEU A 373 -29.52 -8.96 86.56
N LYS A 374 -29.87 -7.76 86.10
CA LYS A 374 -31.27 -7.34 85.89
C LYS A 374 -31.94 -8.12 84.76
N GLN A 375 -31.22 -8.41 83.68
CA GLN A 375 -31.77 -9.19 82.56
C GLN A 375 -31.99 -10.67 82.93
N VAL A 376 -31.11 -11.27 83.75
CA VAL A 376 -31.30 -12.64 84.26
C VAL A 376 -32.50 -12.73 85.22
N GLU A 377 -32.70 -11.70 86.05
CA GLU A 377 -33.84 -11.63 86.96
C GLU A 377 -35.18 -11.55 86.19
N LEU A 378 -35.26 -10.68 85.17
CA LEU A 378 -36.43 -10.52 84.30
C LEU A 378 -36.76 -11.82 83.54
N LEU A 379 -35.75 -12.53 83.03
CA LEU A 379 -35.95 -13.82 82.35
C LEU A 379 -36.53 -14.88 83.30
N SER A 380 -36.09 -14.89 84.57
CA SER A 380 -36.59 -15.83 85.58
C SER A 380 -38.06 -15.58 85.94
N ILE A 381 -38.50 -14.32 85.92
CA ILE A 381 -39.88 -13.91 86.21
C ILE A 381 -40.78 -14.31 85.04
N ALA A 382 -40.34 -14.08 83.80
CA ALA A 382 -41.04 -14.48 82.58
C ALA A 382 -41.26 -16.00 82.53
N GLN A 383 -40.21 -16.80 82.80
CA GLN A 383 -40.30 -18.26 82.79
C GLN A 383 -41.28 -18.81 83.83
N ARG A 384 -41.27 -18.26 85.06
CA ARG A 384 -42.23 -18.65 86.11
C ARG A 384 -43.68 -18.34 85.72
N ALA A 385 -43.93 -17.19 85.11
CA ALA A 385 -45.25 -16.80 84.66
C ALA A 385 -45.78 -17.70 83.50
N VAL A 386 -44.92 -18.12 82.57
CA VAL A 386 -45.28 -19.10 81.52
C VAL A 386 -45.64 -20.47 82.08
N VAL A 387 -44.91 -20.95 83.10
CA VAL A 387 -45.22 -22.23 83.76
C VAL A 387 -46.57 -22.17 84.48
N GLN A 388 -46.85 -21.08 85.20
CA GLN A 388 -48.16 -20.85 85.83
C GLN A 388 -49.29 -20.82 84.79
N ALA A 389 -49.06 -20.18 83.64
CA ALA A 389 -50.05 -20.10 82.59
C ALA A 389 -50.40 -21.47 81.97
N ARG A 390 -49.37 -22.32 81.74
CA ARG A 390 -49.56 -23.69 81.24
C ARG A 390 -50.34 -24.56 82.24
N GLN A 391 -49.98 -24.49 83.52
CA GLN A 391 -50.70 -25.24 84.56
C GLN A 391 -52.16 -24.80 84.75
N ALA A 392 -52.49 -23.55 84.46
CA ALA A 392 -53.86 -23.04 84.48
C ALA A 392 -54.64 -23.50 83.22
N LEU A 393 -53.99 -23.57 82.05
CA LEU A 393 -54.56 -24.19 80.84
C LEU A 393 -54.90 -25.66 81.05
N ASP A 394 -53.97 -26.43 81.63
CA ASP A 394 -54.15 -27.87 81.90
C ASP A 394 -55.33 -28.15 82.86
N ARG A 395 -55.68 -27.18 83.69
CA ARG A 395 -56.82 -27.23 84.64
C ARG A 395 -58.12 -26.62 84.09
N GLY A 396 -58.15 -26.19 82.82
CA GLY A 396 -59.30 -25.56 82.18
C GLY A 396 -59.60 -24.13 82.65
N ALA A 397 -58.72 -23.52 83.46
CA ALA A 397 -58.86 -22.17 83.99
C ALA A 397 -58.32 -21.13 82.99
N LEU A 398 -59.04 -20.93 81.88
CA LEU A 398 -58.62 -20.10 80.75
C LEU A 398 -58.31 -18.63 81.12
N ARG A 399 -59.01 -18.08 82.12
CA ARG A 399 -58.81 -16.69 82.55
C ARG A 399 -57.49 -16.50 83.32
N GLU A 400 -57.18 -17.42 84.22
CA GLU A 400 -55.92 -17.42 84.99
C GLU A 400 -54.71 -17.66 84.08
N ALA A 401 -54.86 -18.55 83.09
CA ALA A 401 -53.85 -18.78 82.07
C ALA A 401 -53.53 -17.51 81.28
N ARG A 402 -54.55 -16.77 80.84
CA ARG A 402 -54.40 -15.52 80.11
C ARG A 402 -53.66 -14.47 80.93
N GLU A 403 -54.05 -14.28 82.19
CA GLU A 403 -53.41 -13.30 83.09
C GLU A 403 -51.94 -13.65 83.39
N ALA A 404 -51.60 -14.94 83.48
CA ALA A 404 -50.22 -15.39 83.66
C ALA A 404 -49.37 -15.20 82.38
N TYR A 405 -49.93 -15.44 81.19
CA TYR A 405 -49.23 -15.12 79.92
C TYR A 405 -49.02 -13.61 79.73
N LEU A 406 -50.01 -12.79 80.08
CA LEU A 406 -49.86 -11.33 80.01
C LEU A 406 -48.78 -10.82 80.98
N ARG A 407 -48.66 -11.41 82.17
CA ARG A 407 -47.56 -11.11 83.09
C ARG A 407 -46.19 -11.49 82.52
N ALA A 408 -46.06 -12.68 81.92
CA ALA A 408 -44.82 -13.10 81.24
C ALA A 408 -44.45 -12.20 80.06
N LEU A 409 -45.45 -11.64 79.40
CA LEU A 409 -45.25 -10.76 78.26
C LEU A 409 -44.89 -9.33 78.70
N SER A 410 -45.42 -8.87 79.84
CA SER A 410 -45.13 -7.54 80.40
C SER A 410 -43.70 -7.36 80.92
N THR A 411 -42.92 -8.45 81.07
CA THR A 411 -41.50 -8.36 81.44
C THR A 411 -40.60 -7.91 80.27
N VAL A 412 -41.13 -7.91 79.04
CA VAL A 412 -40.46 -7.39 77.84
C VAL A 412 -41.44 -6.44 77.13
N PRO A 413 -41.38 -5.13 77.43
CA PRO A 413 -42.36 -4.15 76.94
C PRO A 413 -42.54 -4.15 75.42
N GLU A 414 -41.46 -4.38 74.67
CA GLU A 414 -41.44 -4.39 73.21
C GLU A 414 -42.24 -5.58 72.63
N LEU A 415 -42.26 -6.73 73.33
CA LEU A 415 -43.06 -7.89 72.95
C LEU A 415 -44.54 -7.72 73.32
N LEU A 416 -44.83 -7.01 74.41
CA LEU A 416 -46.19 -6.65 74.79
C LEU A 416 -46.83 -5.72 73.75
N GLU A 417 -46.10 -4.70 73.32
CA GLU A 417 -46.54 -3.80 72.26
C GLU A 417 -46.77 -4.54 70.94
N SER A 418 -45.84 -5.42 70.56
CA SER A 418 -45.97 -6.27 69.35
C SER A 418 -47.19 -7.20 69.42
N HIS A 419 -47.46 -7.80 70.57
CA HIS A 419 -48.62 -8.68 70.77
C HIS A 419 -49.96 -7.91 70.75
N GLN A 420 -50.01 -6.73 71.38
CA GLN A 420 -51.18 -5.86 71.35
C GLN A 420 -51.49 -5.41 69.92
N TYR A 421 -50.44 -5.06 69.16
CA TYR A 421 -50.58 -4.75 67.73
C TYR A 421 -51.17 -5.93 66.95
N ILE A 422 -50.63 -7.14 67.11
CA ILE A 422 -51.13 -8.35 66.41
C ILE A 422 -52.60 -8.66 66.79
N LEU A 423 -52.95 -8.59 68.08
CA LEU A 423 -54.34 -8.80 68.53
C LEU A 423 -55.30 -7.77 67.91
N SER A 424 -54.88 -6.51 67.82
CA SER A 424 -55.69 -5.46 67.20
C SER A 424 -55.92 -5.71 65.70
N GLN A 425 -54.95 -6.32 65.00
CA GLN A 425 -55.10 -6.68 63.60
C GLN A 425 -55.99 -7.91 63.42
N GLN A 426 -55.86 -8.94 64.26
CA GLN A 426 -56.75 -10.11 64.21
C GLN A 426 -58.23 -9.75 64.46
N GLN A 427 -58.50 -8.83 65.38
CA GLN A 427 -59.87 -8.35 65.61
C GLN A 427 -60.43 -7.58 64.40
N LYS A 428 -59.60 -6.80 63.71
CA LYS A 428 -59.99 -6.14 62.46
C LYS A 428 -60.27 -7.15 61.35
N GLU A 429 -59.42 -8.16 61.17
CA GLU A 429 -59.61 -9.22 60.18
C GLU A 429 -60.87 -10.07 60.47
N GLU A 430 -61.18 -10.38 61.73
CA GLU A 430 -62.42 -11.08 62.10
C GLU A 430 -63.66 -10.22 61.85
N GLN A 431 -63.61 -8.92 62.13
CA GLN A 431 -64.68 -7.99 61.82
C GLN A 431 -64.88 -7.85 60.30
N GLU A 432 -63.79 -7.75 59.53
CA GLU A 432 -63.84 -7.73 58.07
C GLU A 432 -64.38 -9.04 57.49
N LYS A 433 -64.00 -10.20 58.04
CA LYS A 433 -64.57 -11.50 57.64
C LYS A 433 -66.07 -11.60 57.97
N LEU A 434 -66.50 -11.11 59.13
CA LEU A 434 -67.93 -11.08 59.48
C LEU A 434 -68.73 -10.14 58.57
N VAL A 435 -68.15 -9.01 58.16
CA VAL A 435 -68.74 -8.09 57.16
C VAL A 435 -68.78 -8.76 55.78
N MET A 436 -67.71 -9.42 55.34
CA MET A 436 -67.62 -10.11 54.04
C MET A 436 -68.55 -11.32 53.93
N ILE A 437 -68.80 -12.04 55.03
CA ILE A 437 -69.81 -13.11 55.10
C ILE A 437 -71.22 -12.55 54.99
N ASN A 438 -71.49 -11.39 55.60
CA ASN A 438 -72.80 -10.73 55.52
C ASN A 438 -73.06 -10.09 54.14
N GLU A 439 -72.00 -9.78 53.38
CA GLU A 439 -72.04 -9.21 52.03
C GLU A 439 -71.98 -10.26 50.90
N GLY A 440 -71.99 -11.56 51.23
CA GLY A 440 -72.13 -12.64 50.24
C GLY A 440 -70.95 -12.76 49.27
N ARG A 441 -69.73 -12.38 49.67
CA ARG A 441 -68.52 -12.56 48.87
C ARG A 441 -67.59 -13.59 49.52
N TRP A 442 -67.72 -14.83 49.07
CA TRP A 442 -66.70 -15.88 49.19
C TRP A 442 -66.55 -16.60 47.86
#